data_AF-A0A4Q5REM8-F1
#
_entry.id   AF-A0A4Q5REM8-F1
#
_cell.length_a   1.000
_cell.length_b   1.000
_cell.length_c   1.000
_cell.angle_alpha   90.00
_cell.angle_beta   90.00
_cell.angle_gamma   90.00
#
_symmetry.space_group_name_H-M   'P 1'
#
loop_
_entity.id
_entity.type
_entity.pdbx_description
1 polymer ?
#
loop_
_entity_poly.entity_id
_entity_poly.type
_entity_poly.pdbx_seq_one_letter_code
_entity_poly.pdbx_strand_id
1 'polypeptide(L)'
;MISGIFQSCQQETTSKTASTQNIDSLQKIASKLVSTNDTIAAHLKTAETLDFDVYSNQKFDRLKESHAKNVKVFWPDGHITEGLDVHIADMKKQFVFAPDTKIKVHPIQFGSGNYTCVTGVYEGTFTKPMPIGNGKFIQPTGKAYKFPMATVGLWKDGVMIEEHLFWDNQAFTKQIGI
;
A
#
# COMPACT_ATOMS: atom_id res chain seq x y z
N MET A 1 2.87 9.25 84.42
CA MET A 1 2.59 8.25 83.37
C MET A 1 2.76 8.95 82.03
N ILE A 2 3.68 8.46 81.21
CA ILE A 2 4.06 9.06 79.91
C ILE A 2 3.12 8.46 78.86
N SER A 3 2.18 9.24 78.34
CA SER A 3 1.37 8.85 77.17
C SER A 3 2.16 9.13 75.90
N GLY A 4 2.75 8.09 75.32
CA GLY A 4 3.34 8.12 73.98
C GLY A 4 2.26 7.92 72.92
N ILE A 5 2.11 8.90 72.03
CA ILE A 5 1.26 8.79 70.83
C ILE A 5 2.09 8.07 69.75
N PHE A 6 1.72 6.85 69.40
CA PHE A 6 2.23 6.18 68.21
C PHE A 6 1.52 6.74 66.99
N GLN A 7 2.21 7.57 66.21
CA GLN A 7 1.73 8.03 64.91
C GLN A 7 2.18 7.04 63.85
N SER A 8 1.25 6.18 63.41
CA SER A 8 1.45 5.21 62.33
C SER A 8 1.54 5.93 60.98
N CYS A 9 2.69 5.88 60.31
CA CYS A 9 2.84 6.33 58.93
C CYS A 9 2.03 5.43 57.98
N GLN A 10 0.87 5.91 57.52
CA GLN A 10 0.22 5.40 56.30
C GLN A 10 0.83 6.13 55.08
N GLN A 11 1.90 5.59 54.51
CA GLN A 11 2.47 6.13 53.27
C GLN A 11 3.12 5.03 52.42
N GLU A 12 2.35 4.03 51.98
CA GLU A 12 2.83 3.07 50.95
C GLU A 12 1.77 2.63 49.91
N THR A 13 0.48 2.89 50.13
CA THR A 13 -0.60 2.35 49.28
C THR A 13 -0.93 3.20 48.04
N THR A 14 -0.78 4.53 48.12
CA THR A 14 -1.06 5.44 46.99
C THR A 14 -0.01 5.39 45.88
N SER A 15 1.27 5.24 46.24
CA SER A 15 2.39 5.18 45.27
C SER A 15 2.37 3.89 44.44
N LYS A 16 2.15 2.72 45.08
CA LYS A 16 2.04 1.42 44.39
C LYS A 16 0.85 1.39 43.41
N THR A 17 -0.31 1.88 43.82
CA THR A 17 -1.53 1.86 42.97
C THR A 17 -1.38 2.74 41.73
N ALA A 18 -0.82 3.95 41.87
CA ALA A 18 -0.54 4.82 40.72
C ALA A 18 0.53 4.23 39.79
N SER A 19 1.54 3.54 40.35
CA SER A 19 2.57 2.87 39.55
C SER A 19 2.02 1.69 38.73
N THR A 20 1.12 0.88 39.30
CA THR A 20 0.47 -0.24 38.59
C THR A 20 -0.47 0.25 37.50
N GLN A 21 -1.26 1.30 37.75
CA GLN A 21 -2.13 1.91 36.73
C GLN A 21 -1.33 2.47 35.54
N ASN A 22 -0.17 3.07 35.82
CA ASN A 22 0.74 3.53 34.77
C ASN A 22 1.30 2.35 33.95
N ILE A 23 1.70 1.26 34.61
CA ILE A 23 2.18 0.03 33.93
C ILE A 23 1.09 -0.56 33.04
N ASP A 24 -0.14 -0.70 33.54
CA ASP A 24 -1.27 -1.25 32.76
C ASP A 24 -1.58 -0.37 31.54
N SER A 25 -1.49 0.95 31.67
CA SER A 25 -1.70 1.89 30.56
C SER A 25 -0.62 1.77 29.49
N LEU A 26 0.66 1.64 29.90
CA LEU A 26 1.79 1.46 28.99
C LEU A 26 1.71 0.12 28.28
N GLN A 27 1.31 -0.96 28.97
CA GLN A 27 1.08 -2.27 28.37
C GLN A 27 -0.02 -2.21 27.30
N LYS A 28 -1.13 -1.50 27.56
CA LYS A 28 -2.18 -1.30 26.55
C LYS A 28 -1.68 -0.55 25.31
N ILE A 29 -0.86 0.49 25.50
CA ILE A 29 -0.26 1.25 24.40
C ILE A 29 0.68 0.35 23.59
N ALA A 30 1.56 -0.39 24.27
CA ALA A 30 2.50 -1.30 23.62
C ALA A 30 1.77 -2.38 22.80
N SER A 31 0.76 -3.03 23.39
CA SER A 31 -0.06 -4.04 22.69
C SER A 31 -0.77 -3.45 21.47
N LYS A 32 -1.30 -2.23 21.59
CA LYS A 32 -1.92 -1.54 20.44
C LYS A 32 -0.91 -1.26 19.34
N LEU A 33 0.27 -0.73 19.67
CA LEU A 33 1.34 -0.47 18.70
C LEU A 33 1.80 -1.75 17.99
N VAL A 34 2.00 -2.84 18.73
CA VAL A 34 2.32 -4.15 18.15
C VAL A 34 1.24 -4.60 17.19
N SER A 35 -0.04 -4.59 17.60
CA SER A 35 -1.14 -5.02 16.73
C SER A 35 -1.29 -4.16 15.46
N THR A 36 -1.02 -2.86 15.56
CA THR A 36 -1.03 -1.95 14.40
C THR A 36 0.13 -2.26 13.47
N ASN A 37 1.33 -2.49 13.99
CA ASN A 37 2.49 -2.87 13.17
C ASN A 37 2.29 -4.23 12.50
N ASP A 38 1.68 -5.20 13.18
CA ASP A 38 1.35 -6.51 12.58
C ASP A 38 0.36 -6.36 11.43
N THR A 39 -0.65 -5.51 11.59
CA THR A 39 -1.63 -5.20 10.53
C THR A 39 -0.96 -4.51 9.33
N ILE A 40 -0.09 -3.54 9.58
CA ILE A 40 0.69 -2.86 8.52
C ILE A 40 1.57 -3.87 7.78
N ALA A 41 2.28 -4.74 8.50
CA ALA A 41 3.14 -5.76 7.91
C ALA A 41 2.34 -6.73 7.02
N ALA A 42 1.13 -7.12 7.45
CA ALA A 42 0.24 -7.95 6.65
C ALA A 42 -0.21 -7.24 5.36
N HIS A 43 -0.63 -5.97 5.44
CA HIS A 43 -1.01 -5.19 4.26
C HIS A 43 0.15 -4.99 3.28
N LEU A 44 1.36 -4.69 3.79
CA LEU A 44 2.58 -4.59 2.96
C LEU A 44 2.88 -5.92 2.26
N LYS A 45 2.70 -7.06 2.95
CA LYS A 45 2.87 -8.37 2.33
C LYS A 45 1.83 -8.66 1.24
N THR A 46 0.59 -8.22 1.44
CA THR A 46 -0.46 -8.29 0.42
C THR A 46 -0.10 -7.41 -0.78
N ALA A 47 0.38 -6.18 -0.57
CA ALA A 47 0.82 -5.29 -1.64
C ALA A 47 2.02 -5.87 -2.44
N GLU A 48 2.98 -6.49 -1.76
CA GLU A 48 4.09 -7.20 -2.41
C GLU A 48 3.58 -8.34 -3.29
N THR A 49 2.67 -9.17 -2.77
CA THR A 49 2.08 -10.29 -3.51
C THR A 49 1.28 -9.80 -4.71
N LEU A 50 0.50 -8.74 -4.52
CA LEU A 50 -0.23 -8.04 -5.57
C LEU A 50 0.71 -7.65 -6.71
N ASP A 51 1.75 -6.87 -6.43
CA ASP A 51 2.61 -6.33 -7.48
C ASP A 51 3.50 -7.42 -8.12
N PHE A 52 4.14 -8.25 -7.29
CA PHE A 52 5.19 -9.16 -7.76
C PHE A 52 4.62 -10.41 -8.41
N ASP A 53 3.45 -10.88 -7.96
CA ASP A 53 2.84 -12.08 -8.51
C ASP A 53 1.58 -11.76 -9.29
N VAL A 54 0.62 -11.06 -8.70
CA VAL A 54 -0.71 -10.92 -9.30
C VAL A 54 -0.69 -10.02 -10.53
N TYR A 55 -0.25 -8.77 -10.38
CA TYR A 55 -0.13 -7.80 -11.46
C TYR A 55 0.90 -8.26 -12.49
N SER A 56 2.14 -8.55 -12.06
CA SER A 56 3.24 -8.92 -12.96
C SER A 56 3.01 -10.21 -13.75
N ASN A 57 2.13 -11.11 -13.30
CA ASN A 57 1.76 -12.32 -14.03
C ASN A 57 0.31 -12.29 -14.54
N GLN A 58 -0.34 -11.12 -14.55
CA GLN A 58 -1.68 -10.90 -15.10
C GLN A 58 -2.77 -11.81 -14.52
N LYS A 59 -2.65 -12.18 -13.23
CA LYS A 59 -3.61 -13.02 -12.49
C LYS A 59 -4.82 -12.20 -12.01
N PHE A 60 -5.48 -11.51 -12.92
CA PHE A 60 -6.47 -10.47 -12.60
C PHE A 60 -7.66 -10.96 -11.75
N ASP A 61 -7.97 -12.25 -11.77
CA ASP A 61 -9.00 -12.88 -10.94
C ASP A 61 -8.68 -12.84 -9.43
N ARG A 62 -7.41 -12.65 -9.09
CA ARG A 62 -6.90 -12.55 -7.71
C ARG A 62 -6.83 -11.13 -7.17
N LEU A 63 -7.14 -10.10 -7.95
CA LEU A 63 -7.13 -8.70 -7.48
C LEU A 63 -8.10 -8.45 -6.29
N LYS A 64 -9.14 -9.28 -6.18
CA LYS A 64 -10.06 -9.28 -5.03
C LYS A 64 -9.40 -9.65 -3.69
N GLU A 65 -8.19 -10.22 -3.71
CA GLU A 65 -7.40 -10.51 -2.50
C GLU A 65 -6.82 -9.23 -1.88
N SER A 66 -6.64 -8.17 -2.67
CA SER A 66 -6.03 -6.91 -2.24
C SER A 66 -6.96 -5.71 -2.35
N HIS A 67 -8.01 -5.75 -3.17
CA HIS A 67 -8.88 -4.60 -3.45
C HIS A 67 -10.35 -4.88 -3.13
N ALA A 68 -11.02 -3.90 -2.53
CA ALA A 68 -12.46 -3.92 -2.34
C ALA A 68 -13.20 -3.87 -3.68
N LYS A 69 -14.42 -4.44 -3.73
CA LYS A 69 -15.26 -4.42 -4.94
C LYS A 69 -15.55 -3.01 -5.45
N ASN A 70 -15.68 -2.05 -4.53
CA ASN A 70 -15.96 -0.64 -4.79
C ASN A 70 -14.72 0.25 -4.59
N VAL A 71 -13.51 -0.30 -4.77
CA VAL A 71 -12.26 0.46 -4.60
C VAL A 71 -12.26 1.72 -5.47
N LYS A 72 -11.75 2.81 -4.90
CA LYS A 72 -11.52 4.07 -5.61
C LYS A 72 -10.03 4.19 -5.95
N VAL A 73 -9.71 4.33 -7.23
CA VAL A 73 -8.31 4.41 -7.68
C VAL A 73 -8.03 5.74 -8.33
N PHE A 74 -7.02 6.44 -7.82
CA PHE A 74 -6.54 7.72 -8.30
C PHE A 74 -5.33 7.48 -9.18
N TRP A 75 -5.48 7.76 -10.48
CA TRP A 75 -4.47 7.46 -11.48
C TRP A 75 -3.52 8.65 -11.72
N PRO A 76 -2.30 8.42 -12.22
CA PRO A 76 -1.28 9.48 -12.36
C PRO A 76 -1.54 10.51 -13.45
N ASP A 77 -2.46 10.24 -14.38
CA ASP A 77 -2.97 11.20 -15.35
C ASP A 77 -4.15 12.03 -14.79
N GLY A 78 -4.52 11.82 -13.53
CA GLY A 78 -5.52 12.58 -12.79
C GLY A 78 -6.94 12.04 -12.87
N HIS A 79 -7.21 10.97 -13.64
CA HIS A 79 -8.54 10.35 -13.62
C HIS A 79 -8.73 9.48 -12.38
N ILE A 80 -10.00 9.25 -12.03
CA ILE A 80 -10.39 8.44 -10.88
C ILE A 80 -11.38 7.39 -11.34
N THR A 81 -11.14 6.14 -10.95
CA THR A 81 -12.05 5.03 -11.21
C THR A 81 -12.71 4.58 -9.91
N GLU A 82 -13.98 4.20 -9.98
CA GLU A 82 -14.69 3.55 -8.88
C GLU A 82 -15.14 2.15 -9.32
N GLY A 83 -14.76 1.13 -8.56
CA GLY A 83 -15.10 -0.27 -8.82
C GLY A 83 -13.91 -1.10 -9.33
N LEU A 84 -13.80 -2.32 -8.79
CA LEU A 84 -12.70 -3.24 -9.10
C LEU A 84 -12.65 -3.64 -10.58
N ASP A 85 -13.80 -3.87 -11.20
CA ASP A 85 -13.86 -4.27 -12.61
C ASP A 85 -13.33 -3.18 -13.54
N VAL A 86 -13.60 -1.91 -13.23
CA VAL A 86 -13.10 -0.74 -13.97
C VAL A 86 -11.58 -0.65 -13.82
N HIS A 87 -11.09 -0.76 -12.58
CA HIS A 87 -9.66 -0.75 -12.31
C HIS A 87 -8.91 -1.90 -13.01
N ILE A 88 -9.45 -3.12 -13.01
CA ILE A 88 -8.90 -4.26 -13.77
C ILE A 88 -8.86 -3.97 -15.27
N ALA A 89 -9.92 -3.36 -15.83
CA ALA A 89 -9.96 -3.02 -17.24
C ALA A 89 -8.85 -2.02 -17.61
N ASP A 90 -8.54 -1.06 -16.74
CA ASP A 90 -7.47 -0.09 -16.96
C ASP A 90 -6.08 -0.70 -16.79
N MET A 91 -5.86 -1.54 -15.78
CA MET A 91 -4.60 -2.28 -15.65
C MET A 91 -4.30 -3.13 -16.89
N LYS A 92 -5.32 -3.83 -17.45
CA LYS A 92 -5.15 -4.64 -18.66
C LYS A 92 -4.66 -3.84 -19.86
N LYS A 93 -4.98 -2.54 -19.97
CA LYS A 93 -4.51 -1.68 -21.07
C LYS A 93 -2.98 -1.53 -21.07
N GLN A 94 -2.34 -1.58 -19.91
CA GLN A 94 -0.88 -1.47 -19.79
C GLN A 94 -0.18 -2.67 -20.45
N PHE A 95 -0.78 -3.87 -20.34
CA PHE A 95 -0.25 -5.09 -20.93
C PHE A 95 -0.51 -5.25 -22.43
N VAL A 96 -1.43 -4.46 -23.02
CA VAL A 96 -1.75 -4.55 -24.45
C VAL A 96 -0.52 -4.27 -25.31
N PHE A 97 0.24 -3.22 -24.99
CA PHE A 97 1.41 -2.81 -25.75
C PHE A 97 2.74 -3.36 -25.19
N ALA A 98 2.77 -3.67 -23.89
CA ALA A 98 3.92 -4.19 -23.16
C ALA A 98 3.52 -5.42 -22.31
N PRO A 99 3.36 -6.61 -22.92
CA PRO A 99 2.88 -7.81 -22.24
C PRO A 99 3.86 -8.37 -21.19
N ASP A 100 5.12 -7.92 -21.21
CA ASP A 100 6.17 -8.28 -20.25
C ASP A 100 6.28 -7.29 -19.07
N THR A 101 5.33 -6.35 -18.93
CA THR A 101 5.29 -5.39 -17.83
C THR A 101 5.32 -6.11 -16.48
N LYS A 102 6.19 -5.65 -15.58
CA LYS A 102 6.33 -6.22 -14.24
C LYS A 102 6.83 -5.21 -13.22
N ILE A 103 6.59 -5.52 -11.95
CA ILE A 103 7.17 -4.90 -10.76
C ILE A 103 7.70 -6.05 -9.90
N LYS A 104 8.97 -5.99 -9.45
CA LYS A 104 9.60 -7.10 -8.69
C LYS A 104 10.35 -6.66 -7.44
N VAL A 105 10.32 -5.37 -7.12
CA VAL A 105 11.01 -4.80 -5.97
C VAL A 105 10.18 -3.69 -5.36
N HIS A 106 10.23 -3.59 -4.04
CA HIS A 106 9.71 -2.45 -3.28
C HIS A 106 10.85 -1.81 -2.47
N PRO A 107 11.60 -0.85 -3.04
CA PRO A 107 12.76 -0.27 -2.37
C PRO A 107 12.42 0.45 -1.06
N ILE A 108 11.24 1.06 -0.98
CA ILE A 108 10.72 1.74 0.20
C ILE A 108 9.34 1.17 0.48
N GLN A 109 9.09 0.77 1.72
CA GLN A 109 7.79 0.34 2.19
C GLN A 109 7.58 0.71 3.65
N PHE A 110 6.43 1.29 3.97
CA PHE A 110 6.02 1.62 5.34
C PHE A 110 4.51 1.77 5.43
N GLY A 111 3.99 1.93 6.64
CA GLY A 111 2.59 2.23 6.86
C GLY A 111 2.35 3.10 8.09
N SER A 112 1.15 3.65 8.19
CA SER A 112 0.68 4.44 9.32
C SER A 112 -0.84 4.36 9.42
N GLY A 113 -1.35 3.94 10.58
CA GLY A 113 -2.77 3.65 10.75
C GLY A 113 -3.24 2.62 9.72
N ASN A 114 -4.20 3.02 8.88
CA ASN A 114 -4.75 2.18 7.82
C ASN A 114 -4.06 2.39 6.46
N TYR A 115 -3.02 3.22 6.39
CA TYR A 115 -2.31 3.49 5.15
C TYR A 115 -1.07 2.63 5.02
N THR A 116 -0.79 2.18 3.80
CA THR A 116 0.53 1.73 3.38
C THR A 116 1.06 2.62 2.27
N CYS A 117 2.38 2.75 2.18
CA CYS A 117 3.08 3.36 1.07
C CYS A 117 4.20 2.41 0.63
N VAL A 118 4.20 2.07 -0.66
CA VAL A 118 5.29 1.31 -1.28
C VAL A 118 5.81 2.08 -2.49
N THR A 119 7.11 2.07 -2.71
CA THR A 119 7.68 2.41 -4.01
C THR A 119 7.96 1.15 -4.79
N GLY A 120 7.91 1.22 -6.11
CA GLY A 120 8.22 0.09 -6.98
C GLY A 120 9.00 0.55 -8.21
N VAL A 121 9.39 -0.42 -9.02
CA VAL A 121 10.01 -0.14 -10.32
C VAL A 121 9.28 -0.93 -11.39
N TYR A 122 8.63 -0.20 -12.30
CA TYR A 122 8.08 -0.77 -13.52
C TYR A 122 9.21 -1.13 -14.47
N GLU A 123 9.12 -2.30 -15.07
CA GLU A 123 9.99 -2.77 -16.15
C GLU A 123 9.16 -3.42 -17.24
N GLY A 124 9.53 -3.24 -18.51
CA GLY A 124 8.87 -3.89 -19.64
C GLY A 124 9.39 -3.38 -20.98
N THR A 125 8.75 -3.81 -22.07
CA THR A 125 9.17 -3.51 -23.44
C THR A 125 7.98 -3.19 -24.34
N PHE A 126 8.04 -2.08 -25.08
CA PHE A 126 6.99 -1.72 -26.04
C PHE A 126 7.06 -2.59 -27.31
N THR A 127 6.36 -3.72 -27.31
CA THR A 127 6.48 -4.79 -28.31
C THR A 127 5.22 -5.05 -29.14
N LYS A 128 4.08 -4.48 -28.76
CA LYS A 128 2.79 -4.60 -29.46
C LYS A 128 2.20 -3.23 -29.76
N PRO A 129 1.35 -3.07 -30.80
CA PRO A 129 0.71 -1.79 -31.10
C PRO A 129 -0.06 -1.23 -29.90
N MET A 130 0.17 0.06 -29.56
CA MET A 130 -0.52 0.74 -28.47
C MET A 130 -1.77 1.46 -29.01
N PRO A 131 -2.98 1.10 -28.57
CA PRO A 131 -4.19 1.81 -28.97
C PRO A 131 -4.24 3.21 -28.33
N ILE A 132 -4.51 4.24 -29.14
CA ILE A 132 -4.65 5.63 -28.68
C ILE A 132 -6.06 6.19 -28.93
N GLY A 133 -7.03 5.31 -29.15
CA GLY A 133 -8.42 5.66 -29.45
C GLY A 133 -8.70 5.88 -30.94
N ASN A 134 -9.99 5.91 -31.31
CA ASN A 134 -10.46 6.16 -32.67
C ASN A 134 -9.85 5.25 -33.75
N GLY A 135 -9.56 3.98 -33.39
CA GLY A 135 -8.92 3.01 -34.30
C GLY A 135 -7.46 3.32 -34.63
N LYS A 136 -6.83 4.30 -33.98
CA LYS A 136 -5.43 4.67 -34.19
C LYS A 136 -4.52 3.91 -33.23
N PHE A 137 -3.30 3.63 -33.72
CA PHE A 137 -2.28 2.89 -32.99
C PHE A 137 -0.92 3.56 -33.13
N ILE A 138 -0.14 3.55 -32.04
CA ILE A 138 1.30 3.80 -32.07
C ILE A 138 1.99 2.46 -32.29
N GLN A 139 2.90 2.40 -33.26
CA GLN A 139 3.64 1.18 -33.59
C GLN A 139 4.69 0.86 -32.52
N PRO A 140 4.96 -0.42 -32.23
CA PRO A 140 5.92 -0.79 -31.22
C PRO A 140 7.32 -0.30 -31.58
N THR A 141 8.01 0.30 -30.61
CA THR A 141 9.37 0.83 -30.81
C THR A 141 10.46 -0.17 -30.43
N GLY A 142 10.11 -1.27 -29.74
CA GLY A 142 11.06 -2.24 -29.20
C GLY A 142 11.90 -1.72 -28.04
N LYS A 143 11.65 -0.48 -27.57
CA LYS A 143 12.39 0.09 -26.45
C LYS A 143 11.91 -0.50 -25.13
N ALA A 144 12.87 -0.89 -24.31
CA ALA A 144 12.64 -1.22 -22.91
C ALA A 144 12.42 0.07 -22.11
N TYR A 145 11.63 -0.03 -21.06
CA TYR A 145 11.47 1.02 -20.05
C TYR A 145 11.75 0.47 -18.66
N LYS A 146 12.22 1.37 -17.81
CA LYS A 146 12.41 1.18 -16.37
C LYS A 146 12.17 2.49 -15.65
N PHE A 147 11.13 2.57 -14.83
CA PHE A 147 10.78 3.82 -14.14
C PHE A 147 10.20 3.57 -12.74
N PRO A 148 10.44 4.49 -11.79
CA PRO A 148 9.92 4.37 -10.44
C PRO A 148 8.42 4.68 -10.39
N MET A 149 7.74 4.04 -9.44
CA MET A 149 6.36 4.33 -9.06
C MET A 149 6.22 4.37 -7.55
N ALA A 150 5.12 4.94 -7.07
CA ALA A 150 4.68 4.80 -5.70
C ALA A 150 3.18 4.50 -5.66
N THR A 151 2.78 3.69 -4.69
CA THR A 151 1.38 3.37 -4.39
C THR A 151 1.11 3.66 -2.94
N VAL A 152 0.07 4.47 -2.67
CA VAL A 152 -0.50 4.65 -1.34
C VAL A 152 -1.84 3.93 -1.29
N GLY A 153 -1.93 2.91 -0.44
CA GLY A 153 -3.16 2.15 -0.22
C GLY A 153 -3.83 2.56 1.08
N LEU A 154 -5.13 2.87 1.05
CA LEU A 154 -5.97 2.98 2.24
C LEU A 154 -6.73 1.67 2.43
N TRP A 155 -6.51 1.02 3.57
CA TRP A 155 -7.02 -0.32 3.83
C TRP A 155 -8.22 -0.30 4.78
N LYS A 156 -9.12 -1.26 4.56
CA LYS A 156 -10.22 -1.58 5.46
C LYS A 156 -10.56 -3.06 5.31
N ASP A 157 -10.74 -3.76 6.43
CA ASP A 157 -11.14 -5.17 6.46
C ASP A 157 -10.22 -6.08 5.60
N GLY A 158 -8.91 -5.78 5.59
CA GLY A 158 -7.87 -6.55 4.88
C GLY A 158 -7.69 -6.23 3.39
N VAL A 159 -8.48 -5.30 2.83
CA VAL A 159 -8.40 -4.89 1.41
C VAL A 159 -8.28 -3.37 1.25
N MET A 160 -7.71 -2.91 0.14
CA MET A 160 -7.68 -1.50 -0.23
C MET A 160 -9.07 -1.01 -0.64
N ILE A 161 -9.51 0.08 -0.01
CA ILE A 161 -10.71 0.83 -0.39
C ILE A 161 -10.36 2.06 -1.22
N GLU A 162 -9.14 2.58 -1.07
CA GLU A 162 -8.55 3.55 -1.98
C GLU A 162 -7.14 3.15 -2.36
N GLU A 163 -6.77 3.43 -3.60
CA GLU A 163 -5.42 3.27 -4.10
C GLU A 163 -5.01 4.54 -4.84
N HIS A 164 -3.88 5.12 -4.45
CA HIS A 164 -3.34 6.33 -5.05
C HIS A 164 -2.03 5.98 -5.74
N LEU A 165 -2.05 6.07 -7.06
CA LEU A 165 -0.93 5.68 -7.91
C LEU A 165 -0.14 6.92 -8.31
N PHE A 166 1.18 6.78 -8.35
CA PHE A 166 2.10 7.85 -8.77
C PHE A 166 3.20 7.28 -9.67
N TRP A 167 3.36 7.87 -10.85
CA TRP A 167 4.55 7.73 -11.70
C TRP A 167 4.63 8.90 -12.67
N ASP A 168 5.79 9.06 -13.31
CA ASP A 168 6.02 10.11 -14.30
C ASP A 168 5.68 9.61 -15.72
N ASN A 169 4.49 9.98 -16.20
CA ASN A 169 4.04 9.66 -17.55
C ASN A 169 4.97 10.23 -18.63
N GLN A 170 5.57 11.41 -18.43
CA GLN A 170 6.47 12.02 -19.41
C GLN A 170 7.80 11.27 -19.49
N ALA A 171 8.36 10.89 -18.33
CA ALA A 171 9.56 10.06 -18.29
C ALA A 171 9.31 8.71 -18.95
N PHE A 172 8.16 8.09 -18.68
CA PHE A 172 7.75 6.85 -19.32
C PHE A 172 7.63 6.97 -20.85
N THR A 173 6.85 7.93 -21.37
CA THR A 173 6.65 8.11 -22.82
C THR A 173 7.98 8.35 -23.54
N LYS A 174 8.87 9.17 -22.96
CA LYS A 174 10.21 9.41 -23.50
C LYS A 174 11.04 8.12 -23.62
N GLN A 175 10.99 7.25 -22.61
CA GLN A 175 11.72 5.98 -22.64
C GLN A 175 11.23 5.05 -23.76
N ILE A 176 9.91 4.98 -23.97
CA ILE A 176 9.34 4.17 -25.05
C ILE A 176 9.39 4.85 -26.43
N GLY A 177 9.91 6.08 -26.51
CA GLY A 177 10.15 6.78 -27.78
C GLY A 177 8.94 7.48 -28.37
N ILE A 178 8.03 7.95 -27.51
CA ILE A 178 6.87 8.78 -27.84
C ILE A 178 7.12 10.21 -27.38
#